data_AF-A0A815TRW0-F1
#
_entry.id   AF-A0A815TRW0-F1
#
_cell.length_a   1.000
_cell.length_b   1.000
_cell.length_c   1.000
_cell.angle_alpha   90.00
_cell.angle_beta   90.00
_cell.angle_gamma   90.00
#
_symmetry.space_group_name_H-M   'P 1'
#
loop_
_entity.id
_entity.type
_entity.pdbx_description
1 polymer ?
#
loop_
_entity_poly.entity_id
_entity_poly.type
_entity_poly.pdbx_seq_one_letter_code
_entity_poly.pdbx_strand_id
1 'polypeptide(L)'
;ANESFNKLFTNAPWISVILGNLSSRPSKRGGHGTIDQNITVRNLRGENPKLLDNRAITVERVSAHSGTHFLNYLSVYEGLKSINYDELHEMYICSKSCRDFMRNTALSLHMTDFDIAWFTMIGETHPDKNEIISLAKKFNPNQSEKNSNKETLAWLELYAYDVAKLVYKCILNKDPPKDNFDLHSPLRSGFSNLAQQLTIREESDEFGRYAQADMTNFMNNNLDFLLGTHECLTLQACYAAADVVNAPEGGLNIELTRQKPN
;
A
#
# COMPACT_ATOMS: atom_id res chain seq x y z
N ALA A 1 -13.14 -12.76 -9.06
CA ALA A 1 -12.12 -11.96 -8.35
C ALA A 1 -10.93 -12.86 -8.08
N ASN A 2 -9.69 -12.34 -8.00
CA ASN A 2 -8.53 -13.19 -7.71
C ASN A 2 -8.58 -13.62 -6.23
N GLU A 3 -8.95 -14.87 -5.96
CA GLU A 3 -9.16 -15.36 -4.59
C GLU A 3 -7.89 -15.34 -3.74
N SER A 4 -6.70 -15.38 -4.36
CA SER A 4 -5.43 -15.23 -3.64
C SER A 4 -5.34 -13.88 -2.93
N PHE A 5 -5.77 -12.80 -3.59
CA PHE A 5 -5.76 -11.47 -2.99
C PHE A 5 -6.82 -11.33 -1.89
N ASN A 6 -8.04 -11.86 -2.11
CA ASN A 6 -9.04 -11.86 -1.04
C ASN A 6 -8.52 -12.60 0.20
N LYS A 7 -7.87 -13.75 0.01
CA LYS A 7 -7.30 -14.57 1.08
C LYS A 7 -6.12 -13.90 1.80
N LEU A 8 -5.20 -13.30 1.04
CA LEU A 8 -4.07 -12.54 1.59
C LEU A 8 -4.58 -11.38 2.46
N PHE A 9 -5.55 -10.63 1.93
CA PHE A 9 -6.06 -9.45 2.60
C PHE A 9 -7.02 -9.75 3.76
N THR A 10 -7.45 -10.99 4.00
CA THR A 10 -8.23 -11.35 5.21
C THR A 10 -7.56 -10.87 6.51
N ASN A 11 -6.23 -10.91 6.56
CA ASN A 11 -5.42 -10.52 7.72
C ASN A 11 -4.94 -9.06 7.68
N ALA A 12 -5.33 -8.30 6.65
CA ALA A 12 -4.95 -6.89 6.53
C ALA A 12 -5.59 -6.04 7.67
N PRO A 13 -5.15 -4.79 7.88
CA PRO A 13 -5.60 -3.97 9.00
C PRO A 13 -7.02 -3.39 8.79
N TRP A 14 -8.02 -4.26 8.66
CA TRP A 14 -9.44 -3.89 8.45
C TRP A 14 -10.02 -2.97 9.51
N ILE A 15 -9.47 -3.05 10.71
CA ILE A 15 -9.88 -2.26 11.86
C ILE A 15 -9.56 -0.78 11.63
N SER A 16 -8.49 -0.44 10.88
CA SER A 16 -8.19 0.93 10.47
C SER A 16 -9.31 1.54 9.61
N VAL A 17 -9.94 0.71 8.78
CA VAL A 17 -11.06 1.13 7.94
C VAL A 17 -12.33 1.28 8.77
N ILE A 18 -12.59 0.39 9.71
CA ILE A 18 -13.86 0.36 10.43
C ILE A 18 -13.89 1.39 11.56
N LEU A 19 -12.79 1.59 12.29
CA LEU A 19 -12.66 2.63 13.30
C LEU A 19 -12.24 3.99 12.70
N GLY A 20 -11.42 3.99 11.66
CA GLY A 20 -10.96 5.22 11.00
C GLY A 20 -11.98 5.85 10.04
N ASN A 21 -13.03 5.12 9.61
CA ASN A 21 -14.13 5.68 8.81
C ASN A 21 -15.23 6.34 9.67
N LEU A 22 -14.88 6.95 10.80
CA LEU A 22 -15.77 7.91 11.48
C LEU A 22 -15.90 9.24 10.70
N SER A 23 -15.52 9.28 9.42
CA SER A 23 -16.17 10.21 8.48
C SER A 23 -17.67 9.86 8.42
N SER A 24 -18.53 10.86 8.16
CA SER A 24 -20.00 10.72 8.10
C SER A 24 -20.57 9.61 7.19
N ARG A 25 -19.72 8.83 6.49
CA ARG A 25 -20.11 7.86 5.47
C ARG A 25 -19.74 6.43 5.87
N PRO A 26 -20.73 5.51 5.83
CA PRO A 26 -20.54 4.07 5.95
C PRO A 26 -19.37 3.48 5.14
N SER A 27 -18.63 2.53 5.71
CA SER A 27 -17.59 1.73 5.02
C SER A 27 -18.18 0.81 3.94
N LYS A 28 -19.42 0.32 4.12
CA LYS A 28 -20.26 -0.36 3.12
C LYS A 28 -21.41 0.54 2.65
N ARG A 29 -22.03 0.30 1.48
CA ARG A 29 -23.28 1.02 1.12
C ARG A 29 -24.37 0.68 2.15
N GLY A 30 -24.75 1.66 3.00
CA GLY A 30 -25.93 1.58 3.88
C GLY A 30 -25.71 1.24 5.36
N GLY A 31 -24.48 1.17 5.89
CA GLY A 31 -24.24 0.84 7.31
C GLY A 31 -23.48 1.91 8.10
N HIS A 32 -24.14 2.61 9.02
CA HIS A 32 -23.45 3.43 10.01
C HIS A 32 -22.95 2.53 11.15
N GLY A 33 -21.66 2.60 11.49
CA GLY A 33 -21.14 1.90 12.67
C GLY A 33 -21.59 2.62 13.93
N THR A 34 -22.29 1.93 14.81
CA THR A 34 -22.46 2.33 16.22
C THR A 34 -21.35 1.70 17.03
N ILE A 35 -20.63 2.50 17.82
CA ILE A 35 -19.69 1.98 18.83
C ILE A 35 -20.55 1.46 19.98
N ASP A 36 -21.00 0.21 19.88
CA ASP A 36 -21.56 -0.50 21.03
C ASP A 36 -20.48 -0.74 22.08
N GLN A 37 -20.87 -0.81 23.35
CA GLN A 37 -20.01 -1.34 24.39
C GLN A 37 -19.87 -2.85 24.15
N ASN A 38 -18.64 -3.37 24.18
CA ASN A 38 -18.29 -4.80 24.05
C ASN A 38 -18.26 -5.33 22.60
N ILE A 39 -17.58 -4.62 21.69
CA ILE A 39 -17.33 -5.10 20.33
C ILE A 39 -16.13 -6.05 20.33
N THR A 40 -16.24 -7.23 19.71
CA THR A 40 -15.08 -8.11 19.54
C THR A 40 -14.22 -7.68 18.35
N VAL A 41 -12.94 -8.02 18.38
CA VAL A 41 -12.04 -7.85 17.22
C VAL A 41 -12.63 -8.48 15.96
N ARG A 42 -13.26 -9.65 16.07
CA ARG A 42 -13.96 -10.34 14.97
C ARG A 42 -15.06 -9.47 14.35
N ASN A 43 -15.82 -8.73 15.17
CA ASN A 43 -16.84 -7.81 14.67
C ASN A 43 -16.22 -6.62 13.90
N LEU A 44 -15.06 -6.12 14.34
CA LEU A 44 -14.36 -5.02 13.68
C LEU A 44 -13.56 -5.43 12.44
N ARG A 45 -13.06 -6.66 12.37
CA ARG A 45 -12.37 -7.17 11.17
C ARG A 45 -13.36 -7.65 10.11
N GLY A 46 -14.46 -8.27 10.56
CA GLY A 46 -15.30 -9.13 9.75
C GLY A 46 -14.76 -10.57 9.69
N GLU A 47 -15.68 -11.54 9.53
CA GLU A 47 -15.31 -12.96 9.54
C GLU A 47 -14.47 -13.35 8.33
N ASN A 48 -14.82 -12.86 7.14
CA ASN A 48 -14.10 -13.07 5.87
C ASN A 48 -14.23 -11.83 4.98
N PRO A 49 -13.49 -10.75 5.29
CA PRO A 49 -13.59 -9.52 4.53
C PRO A 49 -13.03 -9.72 3.12
N LYS A 50 -13.83 -9.37 2.10
CA LYS A 50 -13.45 -9.46 0.69
C LYS A 50 -12.98 -8.10 0.22
N LEU A 51 -11.69 -7.97 -0.07
CA LEU A 51 -11.08 -6.69 -0.45
C LEU A 51 -11.83 -6.00 -1.60
N LEU A 52 -12.03 -6.71 -2.71
CA LEU A 52 -12.55 -6.13 -3.94
C LEU A 52 -14.07 -5.88 -3.95
N ASP A 53 -14.78 -6.33 -2.91
CA ASP A 53 -16.23 -6.08 -2.76
C ASP A 53 -16.53 -4.76 -2.02
N ASN A 54 -15.49 -4.08 -1.53
CA ASN A 54 -15.60 -2.82 -0.80
C ASN A 54 -15.44 -1.59 -1.70
N ARG A 55 -15.72 -0.40 -1.15
CA ARG A 55 -15.53 0.88 -1.85
C ARG A 55 -14.05 1.13 -2.14
N ALA A 56 -13.74 1.83 -3.24
CA ALA A 56 -12.37 2.14 -3.63
C ALA A 56 -11.51 2.74 -2.50
N ILE A 57 -12.07 3.68 -1.71
CA ILE A 57 -11.38 4.27 -0.55
C ILE A 57 -11.04 3.24 0.54
N THR A 58 -11.90 2.24 0.74
CA THR A 58 -11.62 1.14 1.66
C THR A 58 -10.47 0.29 1.14
N VAL A 59 -10.51 -0.08 -0.15
CA VAL A 59 -9.47 -0.91 -0.77
C VAL A 59 -8.11 -0.21 -0.70
N GLU A 60 -8.08 1.09 -1.00
CA GLU A 60 -6.86 1.92 -0.95
C GLU A 60 -6.33 2.05 0.47
N ARG A 61 -7.19 2.36 1.45
CA ARG A 61 -6.81 2.43 2.86
C ARG A 61 -6.25 1.09 3.36
N VAL A 62 -6.93 -0.04 3.12
CA VAL A 62 -6.42 -1.36 3.53
C VAL A 62 -5.05 -1.62 2.88
N SER A 63 -4.90 -1.30 1.59
CA SER A 63 -3.64 -1.51 0.87
C SER A 63 -2.48 -0.66 1.40
N ALA A 64 -2.73 0.62 1.70
CA ALA A 64 -1.70 1.53 2.23
C ALA A 64 -1.28 1.10 3.64
N HIS A 65 -2.25 0.86 4.52
CA HIS A 65 -1.98 0.46 5.89
C HIS A 65 -1.41 -0.96 6.02
N SER A 66 -1.55 -1.81 5.01
CA SER A 66 -0.87 -3.09 4.96
C SER A 66 0.58 -2.98 4.46
N GLY A 67 1.10 -1.77 4.22
CA GLY A 67 2.43 -1.53 3.65
C GLY A 67 2.56 -1.85 2.16
N THR A 68 1.50 -2.32 1.48
CA THR A 68 1.64 -2.80 0.10
C THR A 68 1.51 -1.69 -0.94
N HIS A 69 0.53 -0.79 -0.80
CA HIS A 69 0.16 0.19 -1.83
C HIS A 69 -0.13 -0.42 -3.22
N PHE A 70 -0.50 -1.70 -3.29
CA PHE A 70 -0.55 -2.48 -4.52
C PHE A 70 -1.47 -1.91 -5.60
N LEU A 71 -2.54 -1.21 -5.24
CA LEU A 71 -3.48 -0.66 -6.24
C LEU A 71 -2.82 0.30 -7.24
N ASN A 72 -1.76 1.00 -6.82
CA ASN A 72 -1.13 2.03 -7.64
C ASN A 72 -0.10 1.49 -8.64
N TYR A 73 0.32 0.22 -8.48
CA TYR A 73 1.28 -0.42 -9.36
C TYR A 73 0.81 -1.76 -9.94
N LEU A 74 -0.28 -2.35 -9.44
CA LEU A 74 -0.86 -3.56 -10.02
C LEU A 74 -1.34 -3.28 -11.45
N SER A 75 -1.10 -4.24 -12.35
CA SER A 75 -1.37 -4.14 -13.80
C SER A 75 -0.46 -3.19 -14.58
N VAL A 76 0.41 -2.41 -13.91
CA VAL A 76 1.38 -1.53 -14.59
C VAL A 76 2.37 -2.36 -15.41
N TYR A 77 2.85 -3.46 -14.84
CA TYR A 77 3.78 -4.34 -15.55
C TYR A 77 3.15 -4.91 -16.82
N GLU A 78 1.93 -5.43 -16.75
CA GLU A 78 1.21 -5.98 -17.89
C GLU A 78 0.92 -4.94 -18.97
N GLY A 79 0.57 -3.72 -18.56
CA GLY A 79 0.26 -2.64 -19.48
C GLY A 79 1.47 -2.08 -20.22
N LEU A 80 2.66 -2.17 -19.62
CA LEU A 80 3.85 -1.52 -20.16
C LEU A 80 4.90 -2.50 -20.71
N LYS A 81 4.89 -3.77 -20.30
CA LYS A 81 5.88 -4.77 -20.77
C LYS A 81 5.85 -5.02 -22.27
N SER A 82 4.75 -4.68 -22.96
CA SER A 82 4.59 -4.84 -24.41
C SER A 82 5.08 -3.65 -25.22
N ILE A 83 5.37 -2.52 -24.57
CA ILE A 83 5.83 -1.29 -25.24
C ILE A 83 7.36 -1.29 -25.22
N ASN A 84 7.99 -0.90 -26.32
CA ASN A 84 9.44 -0.75 -26.36
C ASN A 84 9.88 0.37 -25.38
N TYR A 85 11.00 0.19 -24.70
CA TYR A 85 11.50 1.15 -23.70
C TYR A 85 11.80 2.53 -24.28
N ASP A 86 12.34 2.60 -25.49
CA ASP A 86 12.61 3.89 -26.15
C ASP A 86 11.31 4.67 -26.37
N GLU A 87 10.25 3.98 -26.82
CA GLU A 87 8.91 4.56 -27.00
C GLU A 87 8.28 4.95 -25.65
N LEU A 88 8.45 4.13 -24.60
CA LEU A 88 7.99 4.45 -23.25
C LEU A 88 8.65 5.72 -22.71
N HIS A 89 9.96 5.88 -22.93
CA HIS A 89 10.69 7.07 -22.49
C HIS A 89 10.25 8.31 -23.27
N GLU A 90 10.08 8.19 -24.59
CA GLU A 90 9.57 9.28 -25.41
C GLU A 90 8.14 9.69 -24.97
N MET A 91 7.27 8.71 -24.70
CA MET A 91 5.93 8.98 -24.14
C MET A 91 6.02 9.70 -22.80
N TYR A 92 6.95 9.34 -21.93
CA TYR A 92 7.19 10.05 -20.68
C TYR A 92 7.64 11.50 -20.95
N ILE A 93 8.56 11.76 -21.87
CA ILE A 93 8.99 13.13 -22.21
C ILE A 93 7.84 13.95 -22.81
N CYS A 94 7.04 13.36 -23.68
CA CYS A 94 6.07 14.09 -24.51
C CYS A 94 4.67 14.19 -23.88
N SER A 95 4.25 13.22 -23.06
CA SER A 95 2.90 13.17 -22.49
C SER A 95 2.89 13.49 -21.00
N LYS A 96 2.19 14.57 -20.63
CA LYS A 96 1.96 14.91 -19.22
C LYS A 96 1.28 13.77 -18.47
N SER A 97 0.25 13.15 -19.06
CA SER A 97 -0.48 12.05 -18.42
C SER A 97 0.42 10.85 -18.15
N CYS A 98 1.33 10.51 -19.08
CA CYS A 98 2.31 9.46 -18.86
C CYS A 98 3.26 9.81 -17.71
N ARG A 99 3.77 11.06 -17.66
CA ARG A 99 4.63 11.51 -16.54
C ARG A 99 3.94 11.40 -15.21
N ASP A 100 2.74 11.95 -15.09
CA ASP A 100 2.00 11.98 -13.83
C ASP A 100 1.69 10.56 -13.36
N PHE A 101 1.36 9.66 -14.30
CA PHE A 101 1.17 8.24 -14.02
C PHE A 101 2.46 7.59 -13.48
N MET A 102 3.58 7.67 -14.21
CA MET A 102 4.84 7.03 -13.77
C MET A 102 5.37 7.62 -12.46
N ARG A 103 5.19 8.92 -12.24
CA ARG A 103 5.56 9.59 -10.99
C ARG A 103 4.72 9.08 -9.83
N ASN A 104 3.41 8.94 -10.01
CA ASN A 104 2.52 8.41 -8.98
C ASN A 104 2.82 6.94 -8.68
N THR A 105 3.16 6.14 -9.70
CA THR A 105 3.63 4.76 -9.50
C THR A 105 4.95 4.73 -8.74
N ALA A 106 5.93 5.56 -9.10
CA ALA A 106 7.22 5.66 -8.39
C ALA A 106 7.05 6.09 -6.93
N LEU A 107 6.15 7.05 -6.67
CA LEU A 107 5.80 7.48 -5.32
C LEU A 107 5.19 6.33 -4.51
N SER A 108 4.26 5.58 -5.12
CA SER A 108 3.61 4.46 -4.44
C SER A 108 4.58 3.33 -4.12
N LEU A 109 5.48 3.00 -5.06
CA LEU A 109 6.54 2.02 -4.84
C LEU A 109 7.51 2.47 -3.73
N HIS A 110 7.78 3.77 -3.62
CA HIS A 110 8.61 4.31 -2.55
C HIS A 110 7.97 4.14 -1.17
N MET A 111 6.64 4.29 -1.07
CA MET A 111 5.90 4.10 0.18
C MET A 111 5.65 2.62 0.53
N THR A 112 5.87 1.70 -0.42
CA THR A 112 5.72 0.27 -0.18
C THR A 112 6.79 -0.23 0.78
N ASP A 113 6.35 -0.90 1.85
CA ASP A 113 7.19 -1.49 2.89
C ASP A 113 6.77 -2.94 3.09
N PHE A 114 7.59 -3.86 2.57
CA PHE A 114 7.32 -5.28 2.68
C PHE A 114 7.64 -5.83 4.07
N ASP A 115 8.52 -5.21 4.85
CA ASP A 115 8.76 -5.61 6.23
C ASP A 115 7.47 -5.48 7.06
N ILE A 116 6.82 -4.33 6.94
CA ILE A 116 5.51 -4.08 7.55
C ILE A 116 4.45 -5.02 6.96
N ALA A 117 4.46 -5.24 5.63
CA ALA A 117 3.46 -6.06 4.95
C ALA A 117 3.49 -7.51 5.42
N TRP A 118 4.68 -8.10 5.55
CA TRP A 118 4.88 -9.45 6.07
C TRP A 118 4.41 -9.55 7.52
N PHE A 119 4.83 -8.61 8.36
CA PHE A 119 4.44 -8.64 9.76
C PHE A 119 2.92 -8.44 9.95
N THR A 120 2.31 -7.55 9.18
CA THR A 120 0.87 -7.23 9.30
C THR A 120 -0.04 -8.32 8.74
N MET A 121 0.26 -8.83 7.53
CA MET A 121 -0.65 -9.75 6.81
C MET A 121 -0.35 -11.23 7.05
N ILE A 122 0.90 -11.57 7.35
CA ILE A 122 1.33 -12.94 7.63
C ILE A 122 1.53 -13.17 9.12
N GLY A 123 1.97 -12.15 9.87
CA GLY A 123 2.30 -12.27 11.29
C GLY A 123 3.76 -12.67 11.53
N GLU A 124 4.61 -12.59 10.51
CA GLU A 124 5.99 -13.05 10.53
C GLU A 124 6.95 -11.94 10.08
N THR A 125 8.21 -12.01 10.54
CA THR A 125 9.29 -11.16 10.03
C THR A 125 9.52 -11.42 8.54
N HIS A 126 9.93 -10.39 7.79
CA HIS A 126 10.25 -10.51 6.37
C HIS A 126 11.29 -11.61 6.12
N PRO A 127 10.97 -12.61 5.29
CA PRO A 127 11.92 -13.64 4.89
C PRO A 127 13.10 -13.08 4.09
N ASP A 128 14.19 -13.84 4.04
CA ASP A 128 15.29 -13.46 3.16
C ASP A 128 14.90 -13.56 1.68
N LYS A 129 15.67 -12.86 0.84
CA LYS A 129 15.43 -12.77 -0.61
C LYS A 129 15.31 -14.13 -1.32
N ASN A 130 16.07 -15.15 -0.90
CA ASN A 130 16.02 -16.46 -1.55
C ASN A 130 14.72 -17.18 -1.22
N GLU A 131 14.23 -17.05 0.01
CA GLU A 131 12.92 -17.55 0.41
C GLU A 131 11.79 -16.84 -0.34
N ILE A 132 11.84 -15.50 -0.45
CA ILE A 132 10.87 -14.73 -1.25
C ILE A 132 10.81 -15.25 -2.70
N ILE A 133 11.98 -15.43 -3.34
CA ILE A 133 12.05 -15.96 -4.70
C ILE A 133 11.46 -17.38 -4.79
N SER A 134 11.73 -18.23 -3.80
CA SER A 134 11.22 -19.60 -3.73
C SER A 134 9.69 -19.63 -3.59
N LEU A 135 9.13 -18.81 -2.71
CA LEU A 135 7.68 -18.68 -2.48
C LEU A 135 6.97 -18.09 -3.70
N ALA A 136 7.50 -17.02 -4.28
CA ALA A 136 6.93 -16.38 -5.45
C ALA A 136 6.86 -17.31 -6.67
N LYS A 137 7.83 -18.22 -6.83
CA LYS A 137 7.82 -19.24 -7.90
C LYS A 137 6.72 -20.28 -7.75
N LYS A 138 6.21 -20.50 -6.53
CA LYS A 138 5.11 -21.44 -6.26
C LYS A 138 3.75 -20.81 -6.54
N PHE A 139 3.66 -19.48 -6.57
CA PHE A 139 2.43 -18.78 -6.88
C PHE A 139 1.94 -19.13 -8.28
N ASN A 140 0.69 -19.61 -8.36
CA ASN A 140 0.05 -19.95 -9.63
C ASN A 140 -1.20 -19.09 -9.85
N PRO A 141 -1.19 -18.13 -10.79
CA PRO A 141 -2.34 -17.27 -11.05
C PRO A 141 -3.56 -18.05 -11.56
N ASN A 142 -3.36 -19.23 -12.18
CA ASN A 142 -4.44 -20.08 -12.69
C ASN A 142 -5.10 -20.94 -11.59
N GLN A 143 -4.53 -20.96 -10.37
CA GLN A 143 -5.03 -21.76 -9.25
C GLN A 143 -5.14 -20.88 -7.99
N SER A 144 -5.81 -19.73 -8.12
CA SER A 144 -5.83 -18.68 -7.09
C SER A 144 -6.27 -19.14 -5.69
N GLU A 145 -7.14 -20.14 -5.58
CA GLU A 145 -7.61 -20.69 -4.29
C GLU A 145 -6.55 -21.53 -3.56
N LYS A 146 -5.60 -22.11 -4.30
CA LYS A 146 -4.55 -22.99 -3.76
C LYS A 146 -3.33 -22.24 -3.24
N ASN A 147 -3.12 -21.01 -3.70
CA ASN A 147 -2.01 -20.18 -3.24
C ASN A 147 -2.16 -19.89 -1.73
N SER A 148 -1.07 -20.00 -0.99
CA SER A 148 -0.98 -19.53 0.39
C SER A 148 -0.80 -18.01 0.44
N ASN A 149 -1.02 -17.42 1.62
CA ASN A 149 -0.81 -15.98 1.81
C ASN A 149 0.66 -15.61 1.61
N LYS A 150 1.59 -16.45 2.09
CA LYS A 150 3.04 -16.25 1.89
C LYS A 150 3.43 -16.25 0.41
N GLU A 151 2.94 -17.21 -0.36
CA GLU A 151 3.20 -17.28 -1.81
C GLU A 151 2.63 -16.07 -2.55
N THR A 152 1.43 -15.63 -2.15
CA THR A 152 0.77 -14.46 -2.76
C THR A 152 1.53 -13.16 -2.43
N LEU A 153 1.96 -12.98 -1.18
CA LEU A 153 2.72 -11.79 -0.77
C LEU A 153 4.12 -11.75 -1.41
N ALA A 154 4.83 -12.89 -1.43
CA ALA A 154 6.13 -13.00 -2.08
C ALA A 154 6.03 -12.71 -3.58
N TRP A 155 4.97 -13.19 -4.26
CA TRP A 155 4.73 -12.85 -5.65
C TRP A 155 4.48 -11.35 -5.84
N LEU A 156 3.67 -10.74 -4.97
CA LEU A 156 3.37 -9.30 -5.02
C LEU A 156 4.64 -8.44 -4.81
N GLU A 157 5.54 -8.90 -3.94
CA GLU A 157 6.83 -8.27 -3.69
C GLU A 157 7.71 -8.28 -4.95
N LEU A 158 7.93 -9.44 -5.56
CA LEU A 158 8.69 -9.52 -6.81
C LEU A 158 8.03 -8.71 -7.94
N TYR A 159 6.70 -8.74 -7.99
CA TYR A 159 5.94 -7.95 -8.95
C TYR A 159 6.19 -6.44 -8.77
N ALA A 160 6.19 -5.92 -7.53
CA ALA A 160 6.51 -4.53 -7.24
C ALA A 160 7.93 -4.16 -7.71
N TYR A 161 8.91 -5.04 -7.48
CA TYR A 161 10.28 -4.85 -7.98
C TYR A 161 10.35 -4.80 -9.51
N ASP A 162 9.60 -5.63 -10.21
CA ASP A 162 9.59 -5.63 -11.67
C ASP A 162 8.89 -4.38 -12.24
N VAL A 163 7.84 -3.88 -11.59
CA VAL A 163 7.25 -2.57 -11.92
C VAL A 163 8.27 -1.45 -11.65
N ALA A 164 8.97 -1.47 -10.51
CA ALA A 164 9.97 -0.45 -10.18
C ALA A 164 11.07 -0.38 -11.26
N LYS A 165 11.58 -1.52 -11.72
CA LYS A 165 12.57 -1.56 -12.80
C LYS A 165 12.04 -0.96 -14.10
N LEU A 166 10.78 -1.25 -14.44
CA LEU A 166 10.15 -0.73 -15.63
C LEU A 166 9.98 0.79 -15.53
N VAL A 167 9.46 1.28 -14.41
CA VAL A 167 9.29 2.72 -14.13
C VAL A 167 10.63 3.44 -14.17
N TYR A 168 11.68 2.85 -13.58
CA TYR A 168 13.05 3.39 -13.63
C TYR A 168 13.52 3.58 -15.07
N LYS A 169 13.37 2.55 -15.92
CA LYS A 169 13.75 2.60 -17.34
C LYS A 169 12.96 3.68 -18.07
N CYS A 170 11.65 3.74 -17.87
CA CYS A 170 10.78 4.72 -18.51
C CYS A 170 11.15 6.17 -18.13
N ILE A 171 11.45 6.44 -16.86
CA ILE A 171 11.77 7.80 -16.38
C ILE A 171 13.18 8.22 -16.83
N LEU A 172 14.17 7.32 -16.73
CA LEU A 172 15.60 7.68 -16.85
C LEU A 172 16.25 7.28 -18.17
N ASN A 173 15.54 6.51 -19.01
CA ASN A 173 16.06 5.90 -20.23
C ASN A 173 17.33 5.06 -20.02
N LYS A 174 17.39 4.34 -18.91
CA LYS A 174 18.57 3.57 -18.49
C LYS A 174 18.14 2.28 -17.86
N ASP A 175 18.96 1.24 -18.05
CA ASP A 175 18.77 0.01 -17.32
C ASP A 175 18.92 0.24 -15.81
N PRO A 176 18.10 -0.43 -14.98
CA PRO A 176 18.23 -0.37 -13.54
C PRO A 176 19.58 -0.99 -13.15
N PRO A 177 20.28 -0.42 -12.17
CA PRO A 177 21.52 -0.99 -11.68
C PRO A 177 21.31 -2.45 -11.21
N LYS A 178 22.28 -3.31 -11.49
CA LYS A 178 22.22 -4.72 -11.09
C LYS A 178 22.37 -4.89 -9.57
N ASP A 179 23.18 -4.03 -8.98
CA ASP A 179 23.48 -3.99 -7.55
C ASP A 179 22.78 -2.79 -6.92
N ASN A 180 22.28 -2.94 -5.69
CA ASN A 180 21.60 -1.89 -4.91
C ASN A 180 20.32 -1.28 -5.53
N PHE A 181 19.63 -2.01 -6.41
CA PHE A 181 18.31 -1.60 -6.87
C PHE A 181 17.23 -1.99 -5.85
N ASP A 182 16.45 -1.00 -5.43
CA ASP A 182 15.33 -1.13 -4.49
C ASP A 182 14.06 -0.45 -5.03
N LEU A 183 12.95 -0.54 -4.29
CA LEU A 183 11.67 0.06 -4.68
C LEU A 183 11.72 1.60 -4.68
N HIS A 184 12.63 2.20 -3.91
CA HIS A 184 12.82 3.65 -3.82
C HIS A 184 13.67 4.20 -4.98
N SER A 185 14.42 3.35 -5.68
CA SER A 185 15.38 3.71 -6.73
C SER A 185 14.78 4.55 -7.86
N PRO A 186 13.57 4.28 -8.39
CA PRO A 186 12.96 5.12 -9.43
C PRO A 186 12.75 6.57 -8.96
N LEU A 187 12.29 6.76 -7.73
CA LEU A 187 12.03 8.08 -7.17
C LEU A 187 13.32 8.79 -6.77
N ARG A 188 14.26 8.11 -6.10
CA ARG A 188 15.56 8.67 -5.69
C ARG A 188 16.37 9.18 -6.89
N SER A 189 16.38 8.42 -7.97
CA SER A 189 17.13 8.77 -9.18
C SER A 189 16.38 9.75 -10.10
N GLY A 190 15.05 9.68 -10.14
CA GLY A 190 14.23 10.57 -10.96
C GLY A 190 13.92 11.93 -10.32
N PHE A 191 13.83 11.98 -8.99
CA PHE A 191 13.32 13.11 -8.20
C PHE A 191 13.97 13.18 -6.80
N SER A 192 15.29 13.31 -6.74
CA SER A 192 16.07 13.23 -5.48
C SER A 192 15.55 14.11 -4.34
N ASN A 193 15.17 15.36 -4.62
CA ASN A 193 14.64 16.27 -3.58
C ASN A 193 13.33 15.78 -2.99
N LEU A 194 12.43 15.25 -3.84
CA LEU A 194 11.16 14.68 -3.38
C LEU A 194 11.41 13.41 -2.58
N ALA A 195 12.32 12.55 -3.04
CA ALA A 195 12.70 11.35 -2.30
C ALA A 195 13.27 11.69 -0.91
N GLN A 196 14.12 12.71 -0.80
CA GLN A 196 14.66 13.16 0.48
C GLN A 196 13.56 13.64 1.43
N GLN A 197 12.60 14.44 0.94
CA GLN A 197 11.47 14.91 1.75
C GLN A 197 10.61 13.75 2.27
N LEU A 198 10.38 12.74 1.43
CA LEU A 198 9.62 11.56 1.83
C LEU A 198 10.38 10.70 2.83
N THR A 199 11.67 10.45 2.65
CA THR A 199 12.47 9.69 3.61
C THR A 199 12.49 10.34 5.00
N ILE A 200 12.67 11.67 5.08
CA ILE A 200 12.61 12.39 6.37
C ILE A 200 11.27 12.18 7.08
N ARG A 201 10.19 12.17 6.30
CA ARG A 201 8.85 11.91 6.82
C ARG A 201 8.68 10.44 7.24
N GLU A 202 9.15 9.51 6.43
CA GLU A 202 9.10 8.09 6.76
C GLU A 202 9.80 7.78 8.09
N GLU A 203 10.96 8.39 8.33
CA GLU A 203 11.71 8.33 9.59
C GLU A 203 10.93 8.96 10.76
N SER A 204 10.19 10.06 10.56
CA SER A 204 9.36 10.64 11.62
C SER A 204 8.14 9.77 11.96
N ASP A 205 7.70 8.93 11.03
CA ASP A 205 6.39 8.26 11.04
C ASP A 205 6.49 6.75 11.32
N GLU A 206 7.72 6.25 11.48
CA GLU A 206 8.07 4.84 11.67
C GLU A 206 7.38 4.21 12.90
N PHE A 207 7.34 4.93 14.03
CA PHE A 207 6.71 4.43 15.27
C PHE A 207 5.22 4.13 15.09
N GLY A 208 4.47 5.02 14.42
CA GLY A 208 3.03 4.85 14.20
C GLY A 208 2.73 3.62 13.34
N ARG A 209 3.56 3.39 12.32
CA ARG A 209 3.46 2.23 11.43
C ARG A 209 3.77 0.91 12.15
N TYR A 210 4.82 0.86 12.97
CA TYR A 210 5.11 -0.33 13.78
C TYR A 210 4.04 -0.61 14.82
N ALA A 211 3.58 0.40 15.56
CA ALA A 211 2.52 0.25 16.55
C ALA A 211 1.22 -0.27 15.90
N GLN A 212 0.89 0.23 14.70
CA GLN A 212 -0.23 -0.27 13.93
C GLN A 212 -0.04 -1.75 13.51
N ALA A 213 1.13 -2.11 13.00
CA ALA A 213 1.41 -3.46 12.52
C ALA A 213 1.36 -4.47 13.67
N ASP A 214 1.98 -4.15 14.80
CA ASP A 214 1.97 -4.96 16.03
C ASP A 214 0.55 -5.17 16.56
N MET A 215 -0.22 -4.08 16.64
CA MET A 215 -1.60 -4.15 17.07
C MET A 215 -2.48 -4.97 16.12
N THR A 216 -2.27 -4.84 14.80
CA THR A 216 -2.99 -5.64 13.81
C THR A 216 -2.67 -7.12 13.95
N ASN A 217 -1.40 -7.46 14.15
CA ASN A 217 -0.97 -8.84 14.39
C ASN A 217 -1.55 -9.40 15.69
N PHE A 218 -1.49 -8.63 16.80
CA PHE A 218 -2.13 -8.99 18.06
C PHE A 218 -3.63 -9.30 17.86
N MET A 219 -4.34 -8.41 17.18
CA MET A 219 -5.78 -8.57 16.92
C MET A 219 -6.09 -9.79 16.05
N ASN A 220 -5.29 -10.05 15.00
CA ASN A 220 -5.45 -11.25 14.16
C ASN A 220 -5.33 -12.56 14.95
N ASN A 221 -4.54 -12.57 16.03
CA ASN A 221 -4.36 -13.71 16.91
C ASN A 221 -5.39 -13.77 18.06
N ASN A 222 -6.17 -12.71 18.27
CA ASN A 222 -7.08 -12.55 19.41
C ASN A 222 -8.47 -12.07 18.97
N LEU A 223 -9.09 -12.79 18.03
CA LEU A 223 -10.35 -12.34 17.39
C LEU A 223 -11.54 -12.20 18.34
N ASP A 224 -11.56 -12.99 19.42
CA ASP A 224 -12.66 -12.95 20.39
C ASP A 224 -12.34 -11.99 21.57
N PHE A 225 -11.22 -11.26 21.50
CA PHE A 225 -10.89 -10.22 22.46
C PHE A 225 -11.94 -9.11 22.40
N LEU A 226 -12.40 -8.72 23.58
CA LEU A 226 -13.43 -7.72 23.77
C LEU A 226 -12.78 -6.34 23.90
N LEU A 227 -13.11 -5.42 23.00
CA LEU A 227 -12.60 -4.06 23.06
C LEU A 227 -13.56 -3.17 23.85
N GLY A 228 -13.08 -2.67 24.97
CA GLY A 228 -13.70 -1.59 25.73
C GLY A 228 -13.54 -0.24 25.03
N THR A 229 -14.26 0.78 25.53
CA THR A 229 -14.24 2.13 24.95
C THR A 229 -12.83 2.72 24.88
N HIS A 230 -12.01 2.53 25.92
CA HIS A 230 -10.64 3.06 25.93
C HIS A 230 -9.76 2.42 24.87
N GLU A 231 -9.84 1.10 24.69
CA GLU A 231 -9.07 0.37 23.68
C GLU A 231 -9.49 0.78 22.28
N CYS A 232 -10.79 0.91 22.01
CA CYS A 232 -11.29 1.44 20.74
C CYS A 232 -10.76 2.85 20.43
N LEU A 233 -10.72 3.75 21.42
CA LEU A 233 -10.19 5.11 21.25
C LEU A 233 -8.68 5.11 21.00
N THR A 234 -7.92 4.28 21.72
CA THR A 234 -6.48 4.13 21.53
C THR A 234 -6.17 3.57 20.14
N LEU A 235 -6.89 2.53 19.71
CA LEU A 235 -6.79 1.98 18.36
C LEU A 235 -7.06 3.04 17.30
N GLN A 236 -8.14 3.79 17.47
CA GLN A 236 -8.49 4.88 16.56
C GLN A 236 -7.38 5.93 16.49
N ALA A 237 -6.79 6.33 17.62
CA ALA A 237 -5.70 7.28 17.66
C ALA A 237 -4.43 6.75 16.95
N CYS A 238 -4.09 5.47 17.15
CA CYS A 238 -2.96 4.82 16.45
C CYS A 238 -3.17 4.80 14.93
N TYR A 239 -4.37 4.42 14.47
CA TYR A 239 -4.67 4.39 13.04
C TYR A 239 -4.78 5.79 12.43
N ALA A 240 -5.33 6.77 13.16
CA ALA A 240 -5.38 8.17 12.71
C ALA A 240 -3.98 8.79 12.61
N ALA A 241 -3.10 8.51 13.58
CA ALA A 241 -1.71 8.91 13.50
C ALA A 241 -1.04 8.32 12.25
N ALA A 242 -1.33 7.07 11.88
CA ALA A 242 -0.83 6.45 10.65
C ALA A 242 -1.54 6.91 9.35
N ASP A 243 -2.71 7.56 9.42
CA ASP A 243 -3.42 8.16 8.27
C ASP A 243 -2.85 9.54 7.90
N VAL A 244 -2.54 10.37 8.91
CA VAL A 244 -1.90 11.70 8.72
C VAL A 244 -0.52 11.56 8.06
N VAL A 245 0.07 10.36 8.14
CA VAL A 245 1.36 9.93 7.57
C VAL A 245 1.30 9.68 6.05
N ASN A 246 0.12 9.54 5.44
CA ASN A 246 -0.01 9.18 4.01
C ASN A 246 -0.49 10.32 3.08
N ALA A 247 -1.01 11.43 3.62
CA ALA A 247 -1.36 12.59 2.79
C ALA A 247 -0.12 13.48 2.61
N PRO A 248 0.40 13.76 1.40
CA PRO A 248 1.49 14.72 1.27
C PRO A 248 1.08 16.07 1.87
N GLU A 249 1.72 16.47 2.98
CA GLU A 249 1.72 17.87 3.41
C GLU A 249 2.58 18.66 2.43
N GLY A 250 1.96 18.94 1.30
CA GLY A 250 2.56 19.53 0.12
C GLY A 250 1.48 19.95 -0.85
N GLY A 251 0.34 20.42 -0.33
CA GLY A 251 -0.48 21.34 -1.08
C GLY A 251 0.42 22.51 -1.46
N LEU A 252 0.69 22.64 -2.75
CA LEU A 252 1.41 23.74 -3.34
C LEU A 252 0.74 25.06 -2.90
N ASN A 253 1.23 25.67 -1.82
CA ASN A 253 0.87 27.04 -1.42
C ASN A 253 1.59 28.01 -2.36
N ILE A 254 1.23 27.97 -3.65
CA ILE A 254 1.45 29.11 -4.52
C ILE A 254 0.20 29.97 -4.34
N GLU A 255 0.35 31.12 -3.67
CA GLU A 255 -0.54 32.24 -3.92
C GLU A 255 -0.48 32.52 -5.43
N LEU A 256 -1.46 32.01 -6.17
CA LEU A 256 -1.71 32.41 -7.54
C LEU A 256 -2.28 33.84 -7.49
N THR A 257 -1.42 34.82 -7.25
CA THR A 257 -1.72 36.20 -7.62
C THR A 257 -1.84 36.25 -9.13
N ARG A 258 -3.08 36.10 -9.63
CA ARG A 258 -3.43 36.47 -11.00
C ARG A 258 -3.16 37.97 -11.13
N GLN A 259 -2.02 38.35 -11.68
CA GLN A 259 -1.90 39.68 -12.26
C GLN A 259 -2.86 39.73 -13.45
N LYS A 260 -3.89 40.58 -13.35
CA LYS A 260 -4.70 40.94 -14.51
C LYS A 260 -3.76 41.61 -15.52
N PRO A 261 -3.77 41.20 -16.79
CA PRO A 261 -3.08 41.96 -17.82
C PRO A 261 -3.75 43.34 -17.94
N ASN A 262 -2.92 44.39 -17.95
CA ASN A 262 -3.29 45.74 -18.37
C ASN A 262 -3.43 45.79 -19.89
#